data_AF-A0A419WPS3-F1
#
_entry.id   AF-A0A419WPS3-F1
#
_cell.length_a   1.000
_cell.length_b   1.000
_cell.length_c   1.000
_cell.angle_alpha   90.00
_cell.angle_beta   90.00
_cell.angle_gamma   90.00
#
_symmetry.space_group_name_H-M   'P 1'
#
loop_
_entity.id
_entity.type
_entity.pdbx_description
1 polymer ?
#
loop_
_entity_poly.entity_id
_entity_poly.type
_entity_poly.pdbx_seq_one_letter_code
_entity_poly.pdbx_strand_id
1 'polypeptide(L)'
;MSARSNVAPSTIGVDFVEGGIVVEYLDGRDVFYHGPPKPVEESITTPPGKDVHVLVTDPDGLEGVMTYVNDRDTHDEILESTGVGRVMLEADDEEVLFPGVTVTTEAYSIRVEADLEVVDGRVFVFAEDELSEHAYELVAEGDVDGEAESENDAAPEDEDEDEDGVSA
;
A
#
# COMPACT_ATOMS: atom_id res chain seq x y z
N MET A 1 29.43 10.44 0.14
CA MET A 1 28.55 10.87 -0.98
C MET A 1 27.52 9.78 -1.09
N SER A 2 26.35 9.96 -0.48
CA SER A 2 25.26 8.99 -0.55
C SER A 2 24.57 9.22 -1.88
N ALA A 3 24.99 8.47 -2.89
CA ALA A 3 24.33 8.47 -4.19
C ALA A 3 23.01 7.75 -3.97
N ARG A 4 21.90 8.50 -3.95
CA ARG A 4 20.56 7.91 -3.91
C ARG A 4 20.31 7.25 -5.26
N SER A 5 20.50 5.94 -5.35
CA SER A 5 20.40 5.16 -6.59
C SER A 5 19.27 4.13 -6.53
N ASN A 6 18.90 3.55 -7.66
CA ASN A 6 18.03 2.38 -7.67
C ASN A 6 18.76 1.21 -6.97
N VAL A 7 18.01 0.49 -6.12
CA VAL A 7 18.50 -0.66 -5.35
C VAL A 7 17.65 -1.86 -5.76
N ALA A 8 18.31 -2.97 -6.08
CA ALA A 8 17.60 -4.19 -6.43
C ALA A 8 16.93 -4.81 -5.19
N PRO A 9 15.64 -5.16 -5.24
CA PRO A 9 15.00 -5.86 -4.15
C PRO A 9 15.55 -7.27 -4.00
N SER A 10 15.46 -7.79 -2.78
CA SER A 10 15.73 -9.19 -2.45
C SER A 10 14.46 -9.83 -1.89
N THR A 11 14.39 -11.15 -1.96
CA THR A 11 13.30 -11.91 -1.34
C THR A 11 13.38 -11.81 0.18
N ILE A 12 12.27 -11.43 0.81
CA ILE A 12 12.10 -11.24 2.24
C ILE A 12 10.87 -12.03 2.74
N GLY A 13 10.83 -12.32 4.04
CA GLY A 13 9.73 -13.06 4.64
C GLY A 13 8.47 -12.21 4.79
N VAL A 14 7.30 -12.78 4.55
CA VAL A 14 6.01 -12.11 4.69
C VAL A 14 5.06 -12.99 5.49
N ASP A 15 4.38 -12.38 6.46
CA ASP A 15 3.38 -13.02 7.30
C ASP A 15 2.08 -12.22 7.30
N PHE A 16 1.00 -12.85 6.83
CA PHE A 16 -0.35 -12.28 6.87
C PHE A 16 -1.01 -12.54 8.22
N VAL A 17 -1.47 -11.48 8.88
CA VAL A 17 -2.19 -11.57 10.16
C VAL A 17 -3.54 -10.86 10.07
N GLU A 18 -4.47 -11.18 10.96
CA GLU A 18 -5.83 -10.59 10.95
C GLU A 18 -5.84 -9.06 11.03
N GLY A 19 -4.76 -8.45 11.54
CA GLY A 19 -4.63 -6.99 11.66
C GLY A 19 -3.83 -6.29 10.56
N GLY A 20 -3.26 -7.03 9.58
CA GLY A 20 -2.37 -6.45 8.57
C GLY A 20 -1.29 -7.41 8.05
N ILE A 21 -0.17 -6.84 7.59
CA ILE A 21 0.91 -7.59 6.94
C ILE A 21 2.22 -7.34 7.68
N VAL A 22 2.89 -8.41 8.12
CA VAL A 22 4.22 -8.35 8.73
C VAL A 22 5.26 -8.68 7.66
N VAL A 23 6.31 -7.87 7.57
CA VAL A 23 7.41 -8.05 6.64
C VAL A 23 8.71 -8.20 7.43
N GLU A 24 9.36 -9.34 7.30
CA GLU A 24 10.63 -9.67 7.96
C GLU A 24 11.80 -9.32 7.03
N TYR A 25 12.55 -8.27 7.38
CA TYR A 25 13.74 -7.87 6.65
C TYR A 25 14.93 -8.80 6.89
N LEU A 26 15.86 -8.83 5.94
CA LEU A 26 17.06 -9.66 6.00
C LEU A 26 17.99 -9.31 7.18
N ASP A 27 17.84 -8.13 7.77
CA ASP A 27 18.58 -7.72 8.97
C ASP A 27 17.94 -8.19 10.29
N GLY A 28 16.80 -8.91 10.22
CA GLY A 28 16.07 -9.45 11.37
C GLY A 28 15.13 -8.44 12.05
N ARG A 29 14.76 -7.37 11.33
CA ARG A 29 13.74 -6.42 11.77
C ARG A 29 12.41 -6.74 11.10
N ASP A 30 11.34 -6.64 11.87
CA ASP A 30 9.98 -6.82 11.38
C ASP A 30 9.28 -5.47 11.26
N VAL A 31 8.62 -5.23 10.12
CA VAL A 31 7.74 -4.08 9.91
C VAL A 31 6.32 -4.57 9.80
N PHE A 32 5.43 -3.95 10.57
CA PHE A 32 4.02 -4.28 10.56
C PHE A 32 3.22 -3.17 9.87
N TYR A 33 2.64 -3.51 8.73
CA TYR A 33 1.70 -2.67 8.02
C TYR A 33 0.31 -2.88 8.57
N HIS A 34 -0.23 -1.85 9.21
CA HIS A 34 -1.51 -1.89 9.88
C HIS A 34 -2.69 -1.80 8.90
N GLY A 35 -3.75 -2.55 9.21
CA GLY A 35 -5.02 -2.51 8.52
C GLY A 35 -5.16 -3.61 7.47
N PRO A 36 -6.38 -4.18 7.31
CA PRO A 36 -6.62 -5.15 6.25
C PRO A 36 -6.43 -4.44 4.89
N PRO A 37 -5.68 -5.04 3.96
CA PRO A 37 -5.49 -4.46 2.65
C PRO A 37 -6.84 -4.40 1.92
N LYS A 38 -7.14 -3.25 1.34
CA LYS A 38 -8.39 -3.05 0.59
C LYS A 38 -8.25 -3.62 -0.82
N PRO A 39 -9.13 -4.53 -1.27
CA PRO A 39 -9.06 -5.04 -2.63
C PRO A 39 -9.36 -3.90 -3.63
N VAL A 40 -8.53 -3.78 -4.66
CA VAL A 40 -8.66 -2.81 -5.76
C VAL A 40 -8.43 -3.54 -7.08
N GLU A 41 -9.23 -3.18 -8.09
CA GLU A 41 -9.16 -3.76 -9.44
C GLU A 41 -7.93 -3.26 -10.20
N GLU A 42 -6.96 -4.15 -10.46
CA GLU A 42 -5.84 -4.06 -11.42
C GLU A 42 -4.85 -2.88 -11.32
N SER A 43 -5.30 -1.71 -10.87
CA SER A 43 -4.51 -0.50 -10.74
C SER A 43 -5.02 0.41 -9.63
N ILE A 44 -4.10 1.10 -8.96
CA ILE A 44 -4.43 2.10 -7.94
C ILE A 44 -3.57 3.34 -8.15
N THR A 45 -4.20 4.51 -8.03
CA THR A 45 -3.48 5.80 -7.96
C THR A 45 -3.44 6.27 -6.52
N THR A 46 -2.25 6.38 -5.96
CA THR A 46 -2.06 6.81 -4.58
C THR A 46 -2.21 8.32 -4.44
N PRO A 47 -2.58 8.82 -3.24
CA PRO A 47 -2.62 10.26 -2.98
C PRO A 47 -1.23 10.89 -3.15
N PRO A 48 -1.15 12.13 -3.68
CA PRO A 48 0.14 12.77 -3.92
C PRO A 48 0.86 13.08 -2.61
N GLY A 49 2.18 12.87 -2.60
CA GLY A 49 3.04 13.15 -1.45
C GLY A 49 2.99 12.10 -0.32
N LYS A 50 2.49 10.90 -0.60
CA LYS A 50 2.63 9.72 0.27
C LYS A 50 3.84 8.91 -0.14
N ASP A 51 4.44 8.21 0.82
CA ASP A 51 5.46 7.20 0.57
C ASP A 51 4.77 5.93 0.06
N VAL A 52 5.24 5.42 -1.08
CA VAL A 52 4.62 4.29 -1.77
C VAL A 52 5.53 3.09 -1.71
N HIS A 53 5.06 2.04 -1.05
CA HIS A 53 5.74 0.77 -0.91
C HIS A 53 4.95 -0.30 -1.66
N VAL A 54 5.61 -1.03 -2.56
CA VAL A 54 5.00 -2.10 -3.34
C VAL A 54 5.59 -3.43 -2.90
N LEU A 55 4.74 -4.32 -2.43
CA LEU A 55 5.10 -5.68 -2.04
C LEU A 55 4.51 -6.66 -3.03
N VAL A 56 5.35 -7.48 -3.66
CA VAL A 56 4.93 -8.59 -4.50
C VAL A 56 5.25 -9.87 -3.76
N THR A 57 4.23 -10.65 -3.40
CA THR A 57 4.40 -11.93 -2.71
C THR A 57 4.22 -13.09 -3.67
N ASP A 58 4.82 -14.21 -3.31
CA ASP A 58 4.56 -15.51 -3.91
C ASP A 58 3.11 -15.98 -3.67
N PRO A 59 2.60 -16.99 -4.41
CA PRO A 59 1.22 -17.44 -4.30
C PRO A 59 0.92 -18.08 -2.94
N ASP A 60 1.95 -18.62 -2.29
CA ASP A 60 1.86 -19.14 -0.92
C ASP A 60 1.84 -18.02 0.14
N GLY A 61 2.21 -16.77 -0.23
CA GLY A 61 2.18 -15.61 0.66
C GLY A 61 3.18 -15.63 1.81
N LEU A 62 4.23 -16.47 1.73
CA LEU A 62 5.25 -16.61 2.78
C LEU A 62 6.51 -15.79 2.49
N GLU A 63 6.74 -15.49 1.22
CA GLU A 63 7.94 -14.82 0.71
C GLU A 63 7.49 -13.75 -0.29
N GLY A 64 8.28 -12.68 -0.42
CA GLY A 64 7.99 -11.62 -1.37
C GLY A 64 9.15 -10.66 -1.57
N VAL A 65 8.97 -9.72 -2.49
CA VAL A 65 9.91 -8.63 -2.76
C VAL A 65 9.25 -7.31 -2.46
N MET A 66 9.87 -6.52 -1.57
CA MET A 66 9.42 -5.17 -1.23
C MET A 66 10.23 -4.15 -2.01
N THR A 67 9.55 -3.19 -2.64
CA THR A 67 10.18 -2.10 -3.39
C THR A 67 9.57 -0.75 -3.01
N TYR A 68 10.43 0.20 -2.68
CA TYR A 68 10.04 1.56 -2.34
C TYR A 68 10.14 2.46 -3.56
N VAL A 69 9.08 3.22 -3.84
CA VAL A 69 9.01 4.14 -4.97
C VAL A 69 9.27 5.55 -4.49
N ASN A 70 10.30 6.20 -5.05
CA ASN A 70 10.68 7.58 -4.74
C ASN A 70 11.08 7.85 -3.27
N ASP A 71 11.49 6.83 -2.52
CA ASP A 71 12.06 6.99 -1.17
C ASP A 71 13.34 7.84 -1.21
N ARG A 72 13.35 8.97 -0.49
CA ARG A 72 14.50 9.89 -0.41
C ARG A 72 15.18 9.91 0.96
N ASP A 73 14.56 9.31 1.96
CA ASP A 73 15.01 9.34 3.34
C ASP A 73 15.92 8.14 3.67
N THR A 74 15.68 7.00 3.04
CA THR A 74 16.44 5.77 3.31
C THR A 74 17.74 5.73 2.49
N HIS A 75 18.83 5.35 3.17
CA HIS A 75 20.13 5.18 2.54
C HIS A 75 20.23 3.83 1.82
N ASP A 76 20.92 3.80 0.69
CA ASP A 76 21.12 2.62 -0.16
C ASP A 76 21.65 1.42 0.66
N GLU A 77 22.64 1.66 1.53
CA GLU A 77 23.21 0.61 2.40
C GLU A 77 22.20 -0.02 3.36
N ILE A 78 21.20 0.75 3.80
CA ILE A 78 20.13 0.24 4.67
C ILE A 78 19.21 -0.64 3.85
N LEU A 79 18.81 -0.19 2.66
CA LEU A 79 17.95 -0.92 1.73
C LEU A 79 18.59 -2.24 1.28
N GLU A 80 19.87 -2.19 0.89
CA GLU A 80 20.64 -3.38 0.53
C GLU A 80 20.77 -4.36 1.70
N SER A 81 20.91 -3.85 2.94
CA SER A 81 20.99 -4.71 4.13
C SER A 81 19.64 -5.30 4.53
N THR A 82 18.53 -4.60 4.31
CA THR A 82 17.18 -5.09 4.63
C THR A 82 16.64 -6.01 3.55
N GLY A 83 17.17 -5.94 2.33
CA GLY A 83 16.62 -6.62 1.16
C GLY A 83 15.49 -5.84 0.47
N VAL A 84 15.26 -4.58 0.87
CA VAL A 84 14.23 -3.72 0.28
C VAL A 84 14.79 -3.07 -0.98
N GLY A 85 14.05 -3.16 -2.09
CA GLY A 85 14.38 -2.49 -3.33
C GLY A 85 14.00 -1.02 -3.30
N ARG A 86 14.60 -0.24 -4.20
CA ARG A 86 14.16 1.13 -4.46
C ARG A 86 14.22 1.46 -5.93
N VAL A 87 13.19 2.15 -6.37
CA VAL A 87 13.14 2.79 -7.69
C VAL A 87 12.91 4.29 -7.51
N MET A 88 13.74 5.07 -8.20
CA MET A 88 13.56 6.51 -8.36
C MET A 88 12.97 6.79 -9.73
N LEU A 89 11.73 7.27 -9.76
CA LEU A 89 11.05 7.71 -10.97
C LEU A 89 11.18 9.22 -11.10
N GLU A 90 11.43 9.69 -12.32
CA GLU A 90 11.33 11.11 -12.64
C GLU A 90 9.85 11.51 -12.85
N ALA A 91 9.59 12.77 -13.23
CA ALA A 91 8.23 13.21 -13.53
C ALA A 91 7.76 12.63 -14.87
N ASP A 92 6.56 12.03 -14.91
CA ASP A 92 5.99 11.38 -16.08
C ASP A 92 6.83 10.18 -16.56
N ASP A 93 7.41 9.45 -15.62
CA ASP A 93 8.28 8.29 -15.85
C ASP A 93 7.55 7.01 -15.42
N GLU A 94 7.83 5.91 -16.10
CA GLU A 94 7.30 4.58 -15.79
C GLU A 94 8.46 3.59 -15.59
N GLU A 95 8.35 2.71 -14.60
CA GLU A 95 9.33 1.66 -14.33
C GLU A 95 8.64 0.36 -13.96
N VAL A 96 9.25 -0.75 -14.41
CA VAL A 96 8.75 -2.09 -14.11
C VAL A 96 9.45 -2.62 -12.87
N LEU A 97 8.71 -2.80 -11.78
CA LEU A 97 9.25 -3.31 -10.51
C LEU A 97 9.43 -4.83 -10.55
N PHE A 98 8.46 -5.52 -11.15
CA PHE A 98 8.42 -6.97 -11.24
C PHE A 98 7.72 -7.36 -12.56
N PRO A 99 7.95 -8.55 -13.14
CA PRO A 99 7.17 -9.01 -14.28
C PRO A 99 5.66 -8.92 -14.02
N GLY A 100 4.98 -8.05 -14.76
CA GLY A 100 3.54 -7.76 -14.59
C GLY A 100 3.22 -6.59 -13.64
N VAL A 101 4.17 -6.06 -12.86
CA VAL A 101 3.97 -4.93 -11.96
C VAL A 101 4.72 -3.70 -12.45
N THR A 102 3.97 -2.67 -12.82
CA THR A 102 4.48 -1.41 -13.34
C THR A 102 4.05 -0.26 -12.46
N VAL A 103 4.95 0.70 -12.26
CA VAL A 103 4.66 1.94 -11.54
C VAL A 103 4.93 3.14 -12.42
N THR A 104 4.05 4.14 -12.33
CA THR A 104 4.08 5.34 -13.16
C THR A 104 3.88 6.57 -12.28
N THR A 105 4.66 7.62 -12.50
CA THR A 105 4.47 8.90 -11.82
C THR A 105 3.51 9.79 -12.62
N GLU A 106 2.37 10.16 -12.04
CA GLU A 106 1.39 11.07 -12.64
C GLU A 106 1.20 12.30 -11.75
N ALA A 107 1.74 13.45 -12.16
CA ALA A 107 1.51 14.74 -11.49
C ALA A 107 1.64 14.70 -9.94
N TYR A 108 2.74 14.12 -9.44
CA TYR A 108 3.06 13.89 -8.02
C TYR A 108 2.35 12.73 -7.32
N SER A 109 1.45 12.02 -8.00
CA SER A 109 0.89 10.75 -7.56
C SER A 109 1.64 9.57 -8.18
N ILE A 110 1.63 8.43 -7.51
CA ILE A 110 2.14 7.16 -8.06
C ILE A 110 0.94 6.32 -8.46
N ARG A 111 0.90 5.92 -9.72
CA ARG A 111 -0.01 4.91 -10.23
C ARG A 111 0.72 3.57 -10.24
N VAL A 112 0.12 2.56 -9.61
CA VAL A 112 0.63 1.18 -9.61
C VAL A 112 -0.34 0.33 -10.39
N GLU A 113 0.16 -0.45 -11.34
CA GLU A 113 -0.62 -1.34 -12.19
C GLU A 113 -0.02 -2.74 -12.10
N ALA A 114 -0.87 -3.74 -11.85
CA ALA A 114 -0.45 -5.14 -11.76
C ALA A 114 -1.28 -6.02 -12.70
N ASP A 115 -0.59 -6.72 -13.59
CA ASP A 115 -1.11 -7.74 -14.48
C ASP A 115 -1.06 -9.09 -13.78
N LEU A 116 -2.21 -9.50 -13.22
CA LEU A 116 -2.37 -10.76 -12.49
C LEU A 116 -2.39 -11.99 -13.41
N GLU A 117 -2.41 -11.81 -14.75
CA GLU A 117 -2.18 -12.92 -15.68
C GLU A 117 -0.69 -13.28 -15.78
N VAL A 118 0.19 -12.32 -15.49
CA VAL A 118 1.65 -12.49 -15.48
C VAL A 118 2.20 -12.74 -14.08
N VAL A 119 1.62 -12.11 -13.06
CA VAL A 119 2.05 -12.26 -11.66
C VAL A 119 1.49 -13.56 -11.09
N ASP A 120 2.37 -14.52 -10.82
CA ASP A 120 2.03 -15.82 -10.19
C ASP A 120 1.79 -15.70 -8.65
N GLY A 121 1.31 -14.55 -8.15
CA GLY A 121 1.29 -14.21 -6.72
C GLY A 121 0.31 -13.10 -6.35
N ARG A 122 0.55 -12.38 -5.24
CA ARG A 122 -0.29 -11.26 -4.77
C ARG A 122 0.50 -9.96 -4.75
N VAL A 123 -0.15 -8.84 -5.06
CA VAL A 123 0.49 -7.52 -5.09
C VAL A 123 -0.21 -6.59 -4.12
N PHE A 124 0.58 -6.01 -3.22
CA PHE A 124 0.12 -5.05 -2.24
C PHE A 124 0.79 -3.71 -2.46
N VAL A 125 0.01 -2.65 -2.31
CA VAL A 125 0.45 -1.26 -2.40
C VAL A 125 0.14 -0.59 -1.09
N PHE A 126 1.18 -0.13 -0.40
CA PHE A 126 1.06 0.67 0.80
C PHE A 126 1.33 2.12 0.46
N ALA A 127 0.41 2.99 0.83
CA ALA A 127 0.56 4.44 0.74
C ALA A 127 0.50 5.00 2.17
N GLU A 128 1.65 5.38 2.70
CA GLU A 128 1.78 5.85 4.08
C GLU A 128 2.38 7.26 4.16
N ASP A 129 2.09 7.94 5.25
CA ASP A 129 2.80 9.12 5.71
C ASP A 129 2.77 9.17 7.24
N GLU A 130 3.34 10.23 7.82
CA GLU A 130 3.34 10.45 9.27
C GLU A 130 1.94 10.48 9.92
N LEU A 131 0.87 10.74 9.14
CA LEU A 131 -0.49 10.91 9.63
C LEU A 131 -1.48 9.81 9.18
N SER A 132 -1.16 8.99 8.19
CA SER A 132 -2.11 8.02 7.63
C SER A 132 -1.42 6.84 6.97
N GLU A 133 -2.05 5.68 7.08
CA GLU A 133 -1.57 4.40 6.54
C GLU A 133 -2.70 3.82 5.67
N HIS A 134 -2.41 3.50 4.42
CA HIS A 134 -3.35 2.85 3.52
C HIS A 134 -2.70 1.63 2.87
N ALA A 135 -3.30 0.46 3.09
CA ALA A 135 -2.93 -0.78 2.42
C ALA A 135 -3.98 -1.12 1.35
N TYR A 136 -3.52 -1.43 0.15
CA TYR A 136 -4.33 -1.86 -0.98
C TYR A 136 -3.80 -3.20 -1.49
N GLU A 137 -4.68 -4.09 -1.90
CA GLU A 137 -4.35 -5.34 -2.57
C GLU A 137 -4.90 -5.27 -3.99
N LEU A 138 -4.05 -5.50 -4.99
CA LEU A 138 -4.47 -5.55 -6.38
C LEU A 138 -5.02 -6.94 -6.67
N VAL A 139 -6.31 -7.00 -6.99
CA VAL A 139 -7.05 -8.22 -7.32
C VAL A 139 -7.60 -8.15 -8.75
N ALA A 140 -7.93 -9.31 -9.32
CA ALA A 140 -8.42 -9.40 -10.68
C ALA A 140 -9.84 -8.80 -10.79
N GLU A 141 -10.19 -8.30 -11.97
CA GLU A 141 -11.54 -7.81 -12.26
C GLU A 141 -12.58 -8.90 -11.90
N GLY A 142 -13.39 -8.64 -10.87
CA GLY A 142 -14.42 -9.57 -10.36
C GLY A 142 -14.21 -10.14 -8.96
N ASP A 143 -13.05 -9.92 -8.32
CA ASP A 143 -12.77 -10.34 -6.93
C ASP A 143 -13.00 -9.23 -5.88
N VAL A 144 -13.39 -8.01 -6.31
CA VAL A 144 -13.66 -6.86 -5.42
C VAL A 144 -15.00 -6.93 -4.64
N ASP A 145 -15.79 -7.98 -4.84
CA ASP A 145 -17.05 -8.21 -4.12
C ASP A 145 -16.79 -8.95 -2.78
N GLY A 146 -16.24 -8.25 -1.79
CA GLY A 146 -15.99 -8.81 -0.46
C GLY A 146 -15.87 -7.77 0.65
N GLU A 147 -16.96 -7.56 1.39
CA GLU A 147 -17.08 -6.80 2.64
C GLU A 147 -16.67 -5.30 2.65
N ALA A 148 -17.54 -4.45 2.11
CA ALA A 148 -17.77 -3.11 2.68
C ALA A 148 -19.08 -3.11 3.49
N GLU A 149 -19.18 -3.96 4.51
CA GLU A 149 -20.26 -3.89 5.49
C GLU A 149 -19.91 -2.83 6.55
N SER A 150 -19.88 -1.56 6.15
CA SER A 150 -19.91 -0.46 7.12
C SER A 150 -21.37 -0.29 7.57
N GLU A 151 -21.84 -1.21 8.40
CA GLU A 151 -23.15 -1.13 9.02
C GLU A 151 -23.17 0.02 10.05
N ASN A 152 -23.99 1.02 9.71
CA ASN A 152 -24.83 1.81 10.60
C ASN A 152 -24.17 2.94 11.43
N ASP A 153 -24.05 4.09 10.76
CA ASP A 153 -24.19 5.41 11.38
C ASP A 153 -25.62 5.54 11.97
N ALA A 154 -25.80 5.08 13.19
CA ALA A 154 -27.01 5.33 13.97
C ALA A 154 -26.75 6.52 14.90
N ALA A 155 -26.90 7.73 14.35
CA ALA A 155 -27.11 8.92 15.16
C ALA A 155 -28.46 8.79 15.89
N PRO A 156 -28.53 8.87 17.23
CA PRO A 156 -29.81 9.17 17.88
C PRO A 156 -30.17 10.63 17.59
N GLU A 157 -31.32 10.84 16.96
CA GLU A 157 -31.91 12.16 16.75
C GLU A 157 -32.26 12.78 18.11
N ASP A 158 -31.69 13.95 18.39
CA ASP A 158 -32.05 14.82 19.51
C ASP A 158 -33.51 15.28 19.36
N GLU A 159 -34.40 14.79 20.22
CA GLU A 159 -35.77 15.29 20.37
C GLU A 159 -35.76 16.53 21.30
N ASP A 160 -35.37 17.69 20.77
CA ASP A 160 -35.66 19.00 21.35
C ASP A 160 -36.93 19.58 20.71
N GLU A 161 -38.10 19.34 21.30
CA GLU A 161 -39.32 20.12 21.06
C GLU A 161 -39.60 21.03 22.27
N ASP A 162 -38.93 22.17 22.29
CA ASP A 162 -39.42 23.38 22.95
C ASP A 162 -40.49 24.04 22.06
N GLU A 163 -41.75 24.14 22.53
CA GLU A 163 -42.60 25.27 22.14
C GLU A 163 -43.30 25.90 23.35
N ASP A 164 -42.97 27.17 23.53
CA ASP A 164 -43.53 28.16 24.43
C ASP A 164 -45.06 28.26 24.42
N GLY A 165 -45.63 28.42 25.62
CA GLY A 165 -46.55 29.51 25.95
C GLY A 165 -47.92 29.59 25.28
N VAL A 166 -48.97 29.21 26.03
CA VAL A 166 -50.29 29.85 25.91
C VAL A 166 -50.81 30.26 27.29
N SER A 167 -51.14 31.54 27.38
CA SER A 167 -51.67 32.29 28.51
C SER A 167 -53.18 32.01 28.72
N ALA A 168 -53.62 31.91 29.98
CA ALA A 168 -54.96 32.27 30.44
C ALA A 168 -55.00 32.43 31.96
#